data_AF-A0A9P7V837-F1
#
_entry.id   AF-A0A9P7V837-F1
#
_cell.length_a   1.000
_cell.length_b   1.000
_cell.length_c   1.000
_cell.angle_alpha   90.00
_cell.angle_beta   90.00
_cell.angle_gamma   90.00
#
_symmetry.space_group_name_H-M   'P 1'
#
loop_
_entity.id
_entity.type
_entity.pdbx_description
1 polymer ?
#
loop_
_entity_poly.entity_id
_entity_poly.type
_entity_poly.pdbx_seq_one_letter_code
_entity_poly.pdbx_strand_id
1 'polypeptide(L)'
;MDQVKGYLKTIDTAFAGHSYLGLFEHHTGLPRSYAIIVFSLVYLVLVFANIAGIGEFLSNLAGFVVPGYFSLLALRTKDTKDDTLLLTYWVVFAFLNVIEFFSVVILYWIPFYFLFKTLFLIYIAIPSTGGALSIYATVILPVSEQFFGRKSFTEKIDDVTEGVTTAIEK
;
A
#
# COMPACT_ATOMS: atom_id res chain seq x y z
N MET A 1 -33.23 -17.55 21.06
CA MET A 1 -31.90 -16.98 21.42
C MET A 1 -30.94 -18.05 21.95
N ASP A 2 -31.44 -19.16 22.47
CA ASP A 2 -30.61 -20.20 23.11
C ASP A 2 -29.74 -21.00 22.15
N GLN A 3 -30.21 -21.19 20.90
CA GLN A 3 -29.39 -21.83 19.86
C GLN A 3 -28.14 -21.01 19.52
N VAL A 4 -28.26 -19.69 19.41
CA VAL A 4 -27.12 -18.79 19.14
C VAL A 4 -26.08 -18.88 20.26
N LYS A 5 -26.52 -18.87 21.52
CA LYS A 5 -25.63 -19.05 22.68
C LYS A 5 -24.93 -20.40 22.67
N GLY A 6 -25.60 -21.45 22.21
CA GLY A 6 -25.01 -22.78 21.99
C GLY A 6 -23.86 -22.76 20.99
N TYR A 7 -24.05 -22.13 19.83
CA TYR A 7 -22.99 -22.00 18.81
C TYR A 7 -21.80 -21.15 19.30
N LEU A 8 -22.06 -20.03 19.99
CA LEU A 8 -21.01 -19.19 20.56
C LEU A 8 -20.14 -19.98 21.54
N LYS A 9 -20.76 -20.77 22.42
CA LYS A 9 -20.06 -21.61 23.40
C LYS A 9 -19.20 -22.69 22.74
N THR A 10 -19.67 -23.29 21.65
CA THR A 10 -18.88 -24.26 20.87
C THR A 10 -17.64 -23.60 20.26
N ILE A 11 -17.78 -22.41 19.70
CA ILE A 11 -16.66 -21.61 19.16
C ILE A 11 -15.69 -21.25 20.29
N ASP A 12 -16.19 -20.75 21.41
CA ASP A 12 -15.35 -20.39 22.57
C ASP A 12 -14.54 -21.57 23.10
N THR A 13 -15.14 -22.78 23.09
CA THR A 13 -14.48 -24.02 23.53
C THR A 13 -13.44 -24.50 22.51
N ALA A 14 -13.75 -24.43 21.22
CA ALA A 14 -12.84 -24.83 20.14
C ALA A 14 -11.57 -23.95 20.09
N PHE A 15 -11.69 -22.67 20.44
CA PHE A 15 -10.59 -21.70 20.40
C PHE A 15 -10.02 -21.34 21.79
N ALA A 16 -10.41 -22.08 22.84
CA ALA A 16 -9.98 -21.83 24.22
C ALA A 16 -8.46 -21.96 24.45
N GLY A 17 -7.74 -22.66 23.56
CA GLY A 17 -6.31 -22.89 23.66
C GLY A 17 -5.41 -21.76 23.14
N HIS A 18 -5.95 -20.69 22.55
CA HIS A 18 -5.13 -19.62 21.95
C HIS A 18 -4.93 -18.43 22.89
N SER A 19 -3.67 -18.21 23.31
CA SER A 19 -3.27 -17.13 24.23
C SER A 19 -3.65 -15.72 23.73
N TYR A 20 -3.63 -15.49 22.42
CA TYR A 20 -4.00 -14.18 21.83
C TYR A 20 -5.48 -13.82 22.04
N LEU A 21 -6.38 -14.81 22.03
CA LEU A 21 -7.81 -14.57 22.26
C LEU A 21 -8.12 -14.43 23.77
N GLY A 22 -7.35 -15.10 24.62
CA GLY A 22 -7.41 -14.92 26.07
C GLY A 22 -6.97 -13.52 26.52
N LEU A 23 -5.94 -12.96 25.88
CA LEU A 23 -5.51 -11.57 26.10
C LEU A 23 -6.61 -10.57 25.70
N PHE A 24 -7.24 -10.79 24.54
CA PHE A 24 -8.33 -9.94 24.08
C PHE A 24 -9.53 -9.96 25.04
N GLU A 25 -9.93 -11.15 25.50
CA GLU A 25 -11.03 -11.30 26.47
C GLU A 25 -10.71 -10.66 27.82
N HIS A 26 -9.47 -10.80 28.31
CA HIS A 26 -9.05 -10.19 29.57
C HIS A 26 -9.07 -8.65 29.52
N HIS A 27 -8.71 -8.06 28.37
CA HIS A 27 -8.69 -6.59 28.21
C HIS A 27 -10.07 -5.99 27.89
N THR A 28 -10.91 -6.70 27.13
CA THR A 28 -12.20 -6.16 26.64
C THR A 28 -13.41 -6.67 27.42
N GLY A 29 -13.28 -7.75 28.18
CA GLY A 29 -14.39 -8.42 28.87
C GLY A 29 -15.40 -9.10 27.94
N LEU A 30 -15.12 -9.15 26.64
CA LEU A 30 -16.02 -9.73 25.63
C LEU A 30 -15.66 -11.20 25.33
N PRO A 31 -16.67 -12.07 25.07
CA PRO A 31 -16.42 -13.45 24.67
C PRO A 31 -15.56 -13.56 23.40
N ARG A 32 -14.68 -14.57 23.37
CA ARG A 32 -13.74 -14.82 22.26
C ARG A 32 -14.46 -15.03 20.92
N SER A 33 -15.63 -15.64 20.96
CA SER A 33 -16.51 -15.89 19.82
C SER A 33 -16.93 -14.60 19.12
N TYR A 34 -17.12 -13.49 19.85
CA TYR A 34 -17.46 -12.21 19.24
C TYR A 34 -16.30 -11.65 18.41
N ALA A 35 -15.07 -11.74 18.92
CA ALA A 35 -13.88 -11.33 18.15
C ALA A 35 -13.76 -12.13 16.85
N ILE A 36 -13.88 -13.46 16.93
CA ILE A 36 -13.78 -14.35 15.77
C ILE A 36 -14.86 -14.03 14.73
N ILE A 37 -16.11 -13.81 15.17
CA ILE A 37 -17.21 -13.47 14.27
C ILE A 37 -16.95 -12.13 13.59
N VAL A 38 -16.53 -11.10 14.34
CA VAL A 38 -16.23 -9.77 13.78
C VAL A 38 -15.07 -9.85 12.79
N PHE A 39 -13.96 -10.50 13.14
CA PHE A 39 -12.82 -10.67 12.23
C PHE A 39 -13.18 -11.49 10.98
N SER A 40 -13.98 -12.55 11.14
CA SER A 40 -14.44 -13.36 10.00
C SER A 40 -15.37 -12.57 9.09
N LEU A 41 -16.27 -11.77 9.66
CA LEU A 41 -17.15 -10.89 8.90
C LEU A 41 -16.36 -9.81 8.16
N VAL A 42 -15.42 -9.15 8.83
CA VAL A 42 -14.54 -8.15 8.21
C VAL A 42 -13.70 -8.78 7.09
N TYR A 43 -13.12 -9.95 7.31
CA TYR A 43 -12.38 -10.69 6.29
C TYR A 43 -13.26 -10.98 5.07
N LEU A 44 -14.48 -11.48 5.28
CA LEU A 44 -15.42 -11.78 4.20
C LEU A 44 -15.82 -10.51 3.44
N VAL A 45 -16.10 -9.41 4.13
CA VAL A 45 -16.39 -8.11 3.52
C VAL A 45 -15.22 -7.62 2.68
N LEU A 46 -13.99 -7.76 3.17
CA LEU A 46 -12.78 -7.37 2.43
C LEU A 46 -12.56 -8.24 1.19
N VAL A 47 -12.78 -9.55 1.28
CA VAL A 47 -12.72 -10.46 0.11
C VAL A 47 -13.81 -10.10 -0.89
N PHE A 48 -15.03 -9.85 -0.43
CA PHE A 48 -16.13 -9.42 -1.30
C PHE A 48 -15.82 -8.09 -1.99
N ALA A 49 -15.30 -7.11 -1.26
CA ALA A 49 -14.88 -5.82 -1.83
C ALA A 49 -13.73 -5.97 -2.85
N ASN A 50 -12.85 -6.95 -2.65
CA ASN A 50 -11.80 -7.34 -3.58
C ASN A 50 -12.40 -7.89 -4.88
N ILE A 51 -13.30 -8.87 -4.78
CA ILE A 51 -13.97 -9.53 -5.92
C ILE A 51 -14.90 -8.56 -6.66
N ALA A 52 -15.55 -7.66 -5.94
CA ALA A 52 -16.40 -6.62 -6.51
C ALA A 52 -15.62 -5.51 -7.26
N GLY A 53 -14.27 -5.57 -7.25
CA GLY A 53 -13.42 -4.63 -7.96
C GLY A 53 -13.31 -3.25 -7.30
N ILE A 54 -13.87 -3.06 -6.10
CA ILE A 54 -13.87 -1.78 -5.40
C ILE A 54 -12.43 -1.38 -5.01
N GLY A 55 -11.65 -2.34 -4.51
CA GLY A 55 -10.25 -2.14 -4.14
C GLY A 55 -9.36 -1.78 -5.33
N GLU A 56 -9.54 -2.45 -6.46
CA GLU A 56 -8.82 -2.18 -7.71
C GLU A 56 -9.17 -0.78 -8.25
N PHE A 57 -10.45 -0.42 -8.26
CA PHE A 57 -10.90 0.90 -8.67
C PHE A 57 -10.31 2.01 -7.79
N LEU A 58 -10.37 1.86 -6.46
CA LEU A 58 -9.77 2.83 -5.52
C LEU A 58 -8.25 2.94 -5.70
N SER A 59 -7.56 1.83 -5.87
CA SER A 59 -6.10 1.82 -6.07
C SER A 59 -5.71 2.48 -7.38
N ASN A 60 -6.42 2.22 -8.48
CA ASN A 60 -6.15 2.83 -9.77
C ASN A 60 -6.53 4.31 -9.77
N LEU A 61 -7.62 4.68 -9.11
CA LEU A 61 -8.04 6.07 -8.96
C LEU A 61 -7.00 6.86 -8.16
N ALA A 62 -6.56 6.35 -7.00
CA ALA A 62 -5.50 6.98 -6.23
C ALA A 62 -4.19 7.04 -7.02
N GLY A 63 -3.84 5.95 -7.72
CA GLY A 63 -2.66 5.84 -8.56
C GLY A 63 -2.66 6.76 -9.79
N PHE A 64 -3.80 7.31 -10.17
CA PHE A 64 -3.92 8.20 -11.33
C PHE A 64 -4.21 9.65 -10.95
N VAL A 65 -5.13 9.87 -10.01
CA VAL A 65 -5.62 11.21 -9.63
C VAL A 65 -4.58 11.98 -8.82
N VAL A 66 -3.92 11.33 -7.86
CA VAL A 66 -2.89 11.96 -7.03
C VAL A 66 -1.73 12.48 -7.89
N PRO A 67 -1.02 11.65 -8.67
CA PRO A 67 0.04 12.14 -9.54
C PRO A 67 -0.49 13.03 -10.67
N GLY A 68 -1.73 12.83 -11.16
CA GLY A 68 -2.34 13.69 -12.15
C GLY A 68 -2.50 15.14 -11.66
N TYR A 69 -2.91 15.32 -10.39
CA TYR A 69 -2.96 16.64 -9.77
C TYR A 69 -1.57 17.29 -9.67
N PHE A 70 -0.56 16.54 -9.20
CA PHE A 70 0.82 17.02 -9.14
C PHE A 70 1.39 17.31 -10.53
N SER A 71 1.04 16.53 -11.56
CA SER A 71 1.42 16.76 -12.95
C SER A 71 0.90 18.10 -13.46
N LEU A 72 -0.36 18.44 -13.15
CA LEU A 72 -0.97 19.71 -13.55
C LEU A 72 -0.33 20.91 -12.83
N LEU A 73 0.12 20.72 -11.57
CA LEU A 73 0.90 21.73 -10.86
C LEU A 73 2.28 21.90 -11.48
N ALA A 74 2.99 20.79 -11.76
CA ALA A 74 4.31 20.79 -12.37
C ALA A 74 4.32 21.50 -13.73
N LEU A 75 3.28 21.30 -14.55
CA LEU A 75 3.09 22.00 -15.84
C LEU A 75 2.98 23.53 -15.73
N ARG A 76 2.65 24.06 -14.55
CA ARG A 76 2.54 25.51 -14.30
C ARG A 76 3.82 26.11 -13.74
N THR A 77 4.76 25.27 -13.31
CA THR A 77 6.07 25.66 -12.77
C THR A 77 7.17 25.38 -13.80
N LYS A 78 8.29 26.11 -13.73
CA LYS A 78 9.45 25.90 -14.62
C LYS A 78 10.51 24.96 -14.02
N ASP A 79 10.22 24.34 -12.87
CA ASP A 79 11.20 23.54 -12.14
C ASP A 79 11.28 22.13 -12.74
N THR A 80 12.51 21.69 -13.02
CA THR A 80 12.80 20.40 -13.68
C THR A 80 12.99 19.25 -12.69
N LYS A 81 13.11 19.56 -11.39
CA LYS A 81 13.23 18.57 -10.33
C LYS A 81 11.90 17.82 -10.12
N ASP A 82 10.79 18.54 -10.17
CA ASP A 82 9.44 17.98 -10.01
C ASP A 82 9.09 16.99 -11.13
N ASP A 83 9.49 17.30 -12.37
CA ASP A 83 9.27 16.43 -13.53
C ASP A 83 9.98 15.08 -13.38
N THR A 84 11.18 15.06 -12.82
CA THR A 84 11.98 13.83 -12.67
C THR A 84 11.35 12.88 -11.63
N LEU A 85 10.82 13.42 -10.54
CA LEU A 85 10.12 12.66 -9.51
C LEU A 85 8.79 12.10 -10.02
N LEU A 86 8.06 12.91 -10.78
CA LEU A 86 6.79 12.52 -11.37
C LEU A 86 6.98 11.40 -12.41
N LEU A 87 7.96 11.52 -13.30
CA LEU A 87 8.24 10.48 -14.30
C LEU A 87 8.66 9.16 -13.63
N THR A 88 9.47 9.26 -12.57
CA THR A 88 9.89 8.12 -11.75
C THR A 88 8.69 7.39 -11.14
N TYR A 89 7.74 8.13 -10.58
CA TYR A 89 6.49 7.57 -10.09
C TYR A 89 5.73 6.81 -11.18
N TRP A 90 5.56 7.41 -12.37
CA TRP A 90 4.84 6.78 -13.47
C TRP A 90 5.49 5.47 -13.93
N VAL A 91 6.83 5.40 -13.92
CA VAL A 91 7.57 4.16 -14.23
C VAL A 91 7.32 3.08 -13.17
N VAL A 92 7.38 3.42 -11.87
CA VAL A 92 7.08 2.49 -10.77
C VAL A 92 5.63 2.00 -10.88
N PHE A 93 4.68 2.91 -11.10
CA PHE A 93 3.26 2.59 -11.25
C PHE A 93 3.01 1.64 -12.43
N ALA A 94 3.61 1.90 -13.59
CA ALA A 94 3.49 1.02 -14.76
C ALA A 94 4.06 -0.38 -14.47
N PHE A 95 5.23 -0.46 -13.84
CA PHE A 95 5.86 -1.74 -13.49
C PHE A 95 5.00 -2.57 -12.52
N LEU A 96 4.45 -1.93 -11.49
CA LEU A 96 3.55 -2.60 -10.53
C LEU A 96 2.28 -3.12 -11.21
N ASN A 97 1.67 -2.36 -12.12
CA ASN A 97 0.48 -2.81 -12.85
C ASN A 97 0.78 -4.01 -13.77
N VAL A 98 1.97 -4.07 -14.38
CA VAL A 98 2.39 -5.23 -15.17
C VAL A 98 2.53 -6.48 -14.28
N ILE A 99 3.20 -6.37 -13.14
CA ILE A 99 3.33 -7.50 -12.19
C ILE A 99 1.96 -7.95 -11.69
N GLU A 100 1.09 -6.99 -11.40
CA GLU A 100 -0.26 -7.27 -10.91
C GLU A 100 -1.08 -8.04 -11.93
N PHE A 101 -0.98 -7.71 -13.23
CA PHE A 101 -1.65 -8.45 -14.29
C PHE A 101 -1.33 -9.96 -14.26
N PHE A 102 -0.08 -10.33 -13.98
CA PHE A 102 0.31 -11.74 -13.85
C PHE A 102 -0.17 -12.40 -12.56
N SER A 103 -0.44 -11.60 -11.52
CA SER A 103 -0.73 -12.08 -10.17
C SER A 103 -2.21 -11.99 -9.79
N VAL A 104 -3.07 -11.43 -10.65
CA VAL A 104 -4.52 -11.19 -10.43
C VAL A 104 -5.22 -12.34 -9.70
N VAL A 105 -5.05 -13.58 -10.19
CA VAL A 105 -5.73 -14.76 -9.64
C VAL A 105 -5.30 -15.07 -8.20
N ILE A 106 -4.03 -14.86 -7.86
CA ILE A 106 -3.49 -15.12 -6.52
C ILE A 106 -3.88 -13.99 -5.57
N LEU A 107 -3.92 -12.75 -6.07
CA LEU A 107 -4.13 -11.55 -5.28
C LEU A 107 -5.58 -11.39 -4.81
N TYR A 108 -6.57 -11.87 -5.56
CA TYR A 108 -7.98 -11.86 -5.11
C TYR A 108 -8.23 -12.72 -3.86
N TRP A 109 -7.35 -13.68 -3.55
CA TRP A 109 -7.45 -14.48 -2.33
C TRP A 109 -6.87 -13.77 -1.10
N ILE A 110 -6.16 -12.65 -1.27
CA ILE A 110 -5.53 -11.87 -0.20
C ILE A 110 -6.35 -10.59 0.07
N PRO A 111 -7.22 -10.56 1.10
CA PRO A 111 -8.19 -9.47 1.28
C PRO A 111 -7.59 -8.07 1.50
N PHE A 112 -6.34 -7.98 1.95
CA PHE A 112 -5.67 -6.71 2.23
C PHE A 112 -4.77 -6.21 1.10
N TYR A 113 -4.63 -6.95 0.00
CA TYR A 113 -3.65 -6.62 -1.04
C TYR A 113 -3.88 -5.22 -1.65
N PHE A 114 -5.09 -4.91 -2.13
CA PHE A 114 -5.37 -3.59 -2.72
C PHE A 114 -5.27 -2.44 -1.72
N LEU A 115 -5.53 -2.69 -0.43
CA LEU A 115 -5.33 -1.69 0.62
C LEU A 115 -3.83 -1.37 0.76
N PHE A 116 -2.99 -2.41 0.90
CA PHE A 116 -1.54 -2.23 0.96
C PHE A 116 -0.99 -1.60 -0.31
N LYS A 117 -1.45 -2.02 -1.50
CA LYS A 117 -1.08 -1.40 -2.77
C LYS A 117 -1.44 0.08 -2.79
N THR A 118 -2.66 0.44 -2.41
CA THR A 118 -3.11 1.84 -2.39
C THR A 118 -2.28 2.67 -1.42
N LEU A 119 -2.03 2.16 -0.21
CA LEU A 119 -1.17 2.83 0.78
C LEU A 119 0.27 2.99 0.27
N PHE A 120 0.79 1.96 -0.39
CA PHE A 120 2.12 1.99 -1.02
C PHE A 120 2.18 3.02 -2.15
N LEU A 121 1.17 3.06 -3.03
CA LEU A 121 1.08 4.04 -4.11
C LEU A 121 0.97 5.47 -3.60
N ILE A 122 0.20 5.69 -2.53
CA ILE A 122 0.11 7.00 -1.87
C ILE A 122 1.46 7.37 -1.23
N TYR A 123 2.11 6.42 -0.56
CA TYR A 123 3.42 6.63 0.05
C TYR A 123 4.47 7.08 -0.98
N ILE A 124 4.57 6.40 -2.13
CA ILE A 124 5.50 6.81 -3.18
C ILE A 124 5.07 8.12 -3.89
N ALA A 125 3.77 8.43 -3.93
CA ALA A 125 3.28 9.64 -4.58
C ALA A 125 3.55 10.91 -3.77
N ILE A 126 3.83 10.80 -2.46
CA ILE A 126 4.10 11.96 -1.61
C ILE A 126 5.59 12.35 -1.75
N PRO A 127 5.91 13.48 -2.41
CA PRO A 127 7.30 13.87 -2.66
C PRO A 127 8.10 14.15 -1.37
N SER A 128 7.44 14.57 -0.28
CA SER A 128 8.09 14.85 1.00
C SER A 128 8.60 13.63 1.75
N THR A 129 8.14 12.41 1.40
CA THR A 129 8.56 11.18 2.08
C THR A 129 9.80 10.54 1.45
N GLY A 130 10.23 10.97 0.26
CA GLY A 130 11.37 10.39 -0.46
C GLY A 130 11.20 8.92 -0.89
N GLY A 131 10.02 8.33 -0.70
CA GLY A 131 9.76 6.90 -0.94
C GLY A 131 9.98 6.49 -2.40
N ALA A 132 9.52 7.31 -3.36
CA ALA A 132 9.75 7.07 -4.78
C ALA A 132 11.24 7.09 -5.15
N LEU A 133 12.03 7.98 -4.55
CA LEU A 133 13.47 8.11 -4.80
C LEU A 133 14.22 6.87 -4.30
N SER A 134 13.88 6.40 -3.10
CA SER A 134 14.47 5.21 -2.48
C SER A 134 14.18 3.92 -3.28
N ILE A 135 12.93 3.73 -3.72
CA ILE A 135 12.56 2.58 -4.55
C ILE A 135 13.22 2.65 -5.91
N TYR A 136 13.29 3.83 -6.52
CA TYR A 136 13.97 3.99 -7.78
C TYR A 136 15.46 3.68 -7.63
N ALA A 137 16.16 4.27 -6.65
CA ALA A 137 17.58 4.03 -6.40
C ALA A 137 17.89 2.55 -6.10
N THR A 138 16.99 1.84 -5.41
CA THR A 138 17.24 0.47 -4.96
C THR A 138 16.87 -0.58 -6.00
N VAL A 139 15.78 -0.38 -6.75
CA VAL A 139 15.20 -1.43 -7.61
C VAL A 139 15.30 -1.06 -9.09
N ILE A 140 14.97 0.19 -9.44
CA ILE A 140 14.86 0.59 -10.85
C ILE A 140 16.22 1.02 -11.41
N LEU A 141 17.06 1.68 -10.60
CA LEU A 141 18.40 2.12 -10.97
C LEU A 141 19.31 0.97 -11.40
N PRO A 142 19.46 -0.14 -10.65
CA PRO A 142 20.32 -1.24 -11.11
C PRO A 142 19.80 -1.89 -12.41
N VAL A 143 18.48 -1.86 -12.63
CA VAL A 143 17.86 -2.38 -13.87
C VAL A 143 18.03 -1.38 -15.02
N SER A 144 17.91 -0.08 -14.78
CA SER A 144 18.07 0.95 -15.82
C SER A 144 19.53 1.19 -16.18
N GLU A 145 20.46 1.02 -15.23
CA GLU A 145 21.91 1.08 -15.45
C GLU A 145 22.40 -0.02 -16.40
N GLN A 146 21.76 -1.19 -16.39
CA GLN A 146 22.01 -2.24 -17.39
C GLN A 146 21.63 -1.81 -18.81
N PHE A 147 20.73 -0.83 -18.97
CA PHE A 147 20.22 -0.41 -20.27
C PHE A 147 20.72 0.97 -20.75
N PHE A 148 20.97 1.95 -19.87
CA PHE A 148 21.16 3.37 -20.28
C PHE A 148 22.38 4.13 -19.72
N GLY A 149 23.18 3.55 -18.80
CA GLY A 149 24.44 4.17 -18.35
C GLY A 149 24.28 5.33 -17.32
N ARG A 150 25.23 5.37 -16.38
CA ARG A 150 25.12 5.85 -14.98
C ARG A 150 25.00 7.37 -14.68
N LYS A 151 25.30 8.29 -15.59
CA LYS A 151 25.80 9.63 -15.16
C LYS A 151 24.75 10.69 -14.79
N SER A 152 23.58 10.73 -15.43
CA SER A 152 22.66 11.87 -15.28
C SER A 152 21.77 11.79 -14.03
N PHE A 153 21.56 10.59 -13.51
CA PHE A 153 20.56 10.35 -12.47
C PHE A 153 21.14 10.40 -11.05
N THR A 154 22.36 9.91 -10.84
CA THR A 154 23.02 9.95 -9.52
C THR A 154 23.22 11.40 -9.04
N GLU A 155 23.59 12.30 -9.95
CA GLU A 155 23.74 13.74 -9.67
C GLU A 155 22.42 14.39 -9.23
N LYS A 156 21.29 13.99 -9.83
CA LYS A 156 19.97 14.50 -9.45
C LYS A 156 19.47 13.93 -8.11
N ILE A 157 19.84 12.70 -7.76
CA ILE A 157 19.46 12.10 -6.46
C ILE A 157 20.20 12.78 -5.31
N ASP A 158 21.48 13.07 -5.47
CA ASP A 158 22.28 13.73 -4.43
C ASP A 158 21.72 15.12 -4.13
N ASP A 159 21.33 15.87 -5.16
CA ASP A 159 20.75 17.22 -5.06
C ASP A 159 19.33 17.22 -4.40
N VAL A 160 18.54 16.16 -4.61
CA VAL A 160 17.24 15.99 -3.92
C VAL A 160 17.44 15.55 -2.47
N THR A 161 18.41 14.67 -2.22
CA THR A 161 18.72 14.17 -0.87
C THR A 161 19.21 15.31 0.01
N GLU A 162 20.11 16.15 -0.50
CA GLU A 162 20.56 17.38 0.18
C GLU A 162 19.41 18.34 0.50
N GLY A 163 18.47 18.53 -0.44
CA GLY A 163 17.27 19.34 -0.24
C GLY A 163 16.33 18.84 0.87
N VAL A 164 16.23 17.53 1.06
CA VAL A 164 15.43 16.92 2.13
C VAL A 164 16.13 17.06 3.48
N THR A 165 17.43 16.80 3.57
CA THR A 165 18.21 16.99 4.81
C THR A 165 18.17 18.44 5.30
N THR A 166 18.30 19.41 4.39
CA THR A 166 18.25 20.84 4.73
C THR A 166 16.88 21.33 5.15
N ALA A 167 15.79 20.67 4.73
CA ALA A 167 14.44 20.96 5.18
C ALA A 167 14.12 20.36 6.57
N ILE A 168 14.85 19.33 7.00
CA ILE A 168 14.69 18.69 8.32
C ILE A 168 15.53 19.41 9.40
N GLU A 169 16.63 20.07 9.03
CA GLU A 169 17.49 20.84 9.95
C GLU A 169 17.03 22.28 10.24
N LYS A 170 15.89 22.72 9.68
CA LYS A 170 15.38 24.09 9.79
C LYS A 170 14.08 24.18 10.57
#